data_AF-A0A6F9CPG5-F1
#
_entry.id   AF-A0A6F9CPG5-F1
#
_cell.length_a   1.000
_cell.length_b   1.000
_cell.length_c   1.000
_cell.angle_alpha   90.00
_cell.angle_beta   90.00
_cell.angle_gamma   90.00
#
_symmetry.space_group_name_H-M   'P 1'
#
loop_
_entity.id
_entity.type
_entity.pdbx_description
1 polymer ?
#
loop_
_entity_poly.entity_id
_entity_poly.type
_entity_poly.pdbx_seq_one_letter_code
_entity_poly.pdbx_strand_id
1 'polypeptide(L)'
;MKLRVQLQCKNLHEYLKELSPEILDRLYNHPATCLAVYRELPPLAKNYVMRMLFLDQPLPQAAVALWVKKDSEKDHDQCVSVLSGLRLWHSQQLQGGLQGNVLNPVFKDNLRIALLGGAAVSQDLSQLLIQAGLMRTLEMLPVSPLLTRGMDLVEILSFLFQLSFSTLGRDYSVEGMSESLLTFLQHLREFGL
;
A
#
# COMPACT_ATOMS: atom_id res chain seq x y z
N MET A 1 -2.63 -14.34 33.66
CA MET A 1 -3.60 -14.41 32.54
C MET A 1 -2.84 -14.53 31.23
N LYS A 2 -2.85 -15.73 30.61
CA LYS A 2 -2.27 -15.96 29.28
C LYS A 2 -3.28 -15.50 28.23
N LEU A 3 -3.12 -14.29 27.70
CA LEU A 3 -3.81 -13.88 26.48
C LEU A 3 -3.16 -14.61 25.30
N ARG A 4 -3.72 -15.75 24.91
CA ARG A 4 -3.41 -16.39 23.63
C ARG A 4 -4.12 -15.58 22.54
N VAL A 5 -3.49 -14.53 22.05
CA VAL A 5 -3.92 -13.90 20.80
C VAL A 5 -3.53 -14.87 19.69
N GLN A 6 -4.51 -15.52 19.09
CA GLN A 6 -4.32 -16.30 17.87
C GLN A 6 -3.90 -15.32 16.77
N LEU A 7 -2.61 -15.28 16.46
CA LEU A 7 -2.06 -14.57 15.32
C LEU A 7 -2.60 -15.25 14.06
N GLN A 8 -3.67 -14.71 13.49
CA GLN A 8 -4.07 -15.05 12.14
C GLN A 8 -3.17 -14.25 11.21
N CYS A 9 -2.32 -14.92 10.44
CA CYS A 9 -1.64 -14.29 9.30
C CYS A 9 -2.72 -13.82 8.33
N LYS A 10 -3.14 -12.56 8.46
CA LYS A 10 -4.08 -11.94 7.54
C LYS A 10 -3.29 -11.37 6.37
N ASN A 11 -3.83 -11.52 5.17
CA ASN A 11 -3.29 -10.85 3.99
C ASN A 11 -3.27 -9.34 4.24
N LEU A 12 -2.25 -8.62 3.74
CA LEU A 12 -2.14 -7.16 3.91
C LEU A 12 -3.44 -6.44 3.51
N HIS A 13 -4.09 -6.89 2.43
CA HIS A 13 -5.36 -6.35 1.97
C HIS A 13 -6.51 -6.47 2.98
N GLU A 14 -6.59 -7.58 3.71
CA GLU A 14 -7.62 -7.79 4.73
C GLU A 14 -7.37 -6.88 5.92
N TYR A 15 -6.11 -6.75 6.33
CA TYR A 15 -5.73 -5.84 7.41
C TYR A 15 -6.05 -4.39 7.07
N LEU A 16 -5.70 -3.91 5.87
CA LEU A 16 -5.98 -2.53 5.45
C LEU A 16 -7.47 -2.22 5.36
N LYS A 17 -8.32 -3.20 5.01
CA LYS A 17 -9.78 -3.04 4.98
C LYS A 17 -10.41 -2.86 6.37
N GLU A 18 -9.77 -3.36 7.42
CA GLU A 18 -10.24 -3.24 8.80
C GLU A 18 -9.86 -1.89 9.44
N LEU A 19 -8.94 -1.14 8.83
CA LEU A 19 -8.49 0.17 9.35
C LEU A 19 -9.53 1.26 9.11
N SER A 20 -9.51 2.29 9.98
CA SER A 20 -10.38 3.44 9.81
C SER A 20 -9.97 4.28 8.58
N PRO A 21 -10.93 4.97 7.95
CA PRO A 21 -10.70 5.98 6.91
C PRO A 21 -9.52 6.91 7.17
N GLU A 22 -9.47 7.46 8.39
CA GLU A 22 -8.48 8.46 8.81
C GLU A 22 -7.07 7.89 8.85
N ILE A 23 -6.92 6.63 9.29
CA ILE A 23 -5.63 5.93 9.31
C ILE A 23 -5.18 5.63 7.89
N LEU A 24 -6.09 5.20 7.00
CA LEU A 24 -5.77 4.93 5.60
C LEU A 24 -5.32 6.19 4.86
N ASP A 25 -5.99 7.32 5.08
CA ASP A 25 -5.60 8.60 4.46
C ASP A 25 -4.20 9.02 4.92
N ARG A 26 -3.87 8.87 6.20
CA ARG A 26 -2.50 9.11 6.72
C ARG A 26 -1.48 8.13 6.15
N LEU A 27 -1.82 6.85 6.03
CA LEU A 27 -0.95 5.82 5.43
C LEU A 27 -0.64 6.11 3.96
N TYR A 28 -1.64 6.54 3.17
CA TYR A 28 -1.44 6.88 1.76
C TYR A 28 -0.69 8.19 1.52
N ASN A 29 -0.42 8.98 2.56
CA ASN A 29 0.50 10.12 2.46
C ASN A 29 1.98 9.70 2.32
N HIS A 30 2.31 8.41 2.51
CA HIS A 30 3.67 7.91 2.36
C HIS A 30 3.85 7.12 1.05
N PRO A 31 4.79 7.54 0.16
CA PRO A 31 5.04 6.87 -1.13
C PRO A 31 5.38 5.37 -1.02
N ALA A 32 6.14 4.98 0.00
CA ALA A 32 6.50 3.58 0.24
C ALA A 32 5.25 2.71 0.51
N THR A 33 4.28 3.25 1.27
CA THR A 33 3.01 2.58 1.55
C THR A 33 2.17 2.44 0.29
N CYS A 34 2.07 3.48 -0.54
CA CYS A 34 1.36 3.41 -1.82
C CYS A 34 1.96 2.35 -2.75
N LEU A 35 3.29 2.26 -2.82
CA LEU A 35 3.97 1.26 -3.63
C LEU A 35 3.76 -0.16 -3.09
N ALA A 36 3.82 -0.35 -1.77
CA ALA A 36 3.58 -1.65 -1.15
C ALA A 36 2.15 -2.14 -1.41
N VAL A 37 1.15 -1.27 -1.26
CA VAL A 37 -0.25 -1.60 -1.57
C VAL A 37 -0.40 -1.91 -3.06
N TYR A 38 0.19 -1.11 -3.95
CA TYR A 38 0.17 -1.36 -5.39
C TYR A 38 0.79 -2.72 -5.76
N ARG A 39 1.87 -3.14 -5.08
CA ARG A 39 2.52 -4.44 -5.30
C ARG A 39 1.64 -5.63 -4.95
N GLU A 40 0.79 -5.51 -3.93
CA GLU A 40 -0.11 -6.57 -3.52
C GLU A 40 -1.34 -6.69 -4.44
N LEU A 41 -1.74 -5.62 -5.13
CA LEU A 41 -2.95 -5.63 -5.96
C LEU A 41 -2.98 -6.76 -7.02
N PRO A 42 -4.17 -7.31 -7.33
CA PRO A 42 -4.36 -8.22 -8.45
C PRO A 42 -3.82 -7.64 -9.77
N PRO A 43 -3.36 -8.48 -10.71
CA PRO A 43 -2.74 -8.01 -11.95
C PRO A 43 -3.68 -7.12 -12.78
N LEU A 44 -4.99 -7.41 -12.79
CA LEU A 44 -5.98 -6.59 -13.47
C LEU A 44 -6.13 -5.21 -12.81
N ALA A 45 -6.13 -5.15 -11.48
CA ALA A 45 -6.22 -3.89 -10.72
C ALA A 45 -4.99 -3.00 -10.94
N LYS A 46 -3.79 -3.59 -11.00
CA LYS A 46 -2.56 -2.87 -11.36
C LYS A 46 -2.67 -2.19 -12.71
N ASN A 47 -3.21 -2.89 -13.72
CA ASN A 47 -3.41 -2.33 -15.05
C ASN A 47 -4.37 -1.14 -15.05
N TYR A 48 -5.43 -1.18 -14.23
CA TYR A 48 -6.37 -0.06 -14.11
C TYR A 48 -5.72 1.16 -13.47
N VAL A 49 -5.03 0.95 -12.34
CA VAL A 49 -4.31 2.01 -11.64
C VAL A 49 -3.28 2.65 -12.58
N MET A 50 -2.48 1.86 -13.30
CA MET A 50 -1.48 2.38 -14.24
C MET A 50 -2.09 3.20 -15.39
N ARG A 51 -3.23 2.77 -15.94
CA ARG A 51 -3.94 3.52 -16.99
C ARG A 51 -4.51 4.83 -16.47
N MET A 52 -5.02 4.84 -15.24
CA MET A 52 -5.61 6.02 -14.61
C MET A 52 -4.58 6.96 -13.96
N LEU A 53 -3.35 6.48 -13.74
CA LEU A 53 -2.30 7.22 -13.03
C LEU A 53 -2.01 8.58 -13.69
N PHE A 54 -2.15 8.70 -15.00
CA PHE A 54 -1.89 9.94 -15.75
C PHE A 54 -3.16 10.66 -16.22
N LEU A 55 -4.35 10.16 -15.83
CA LEU A 55 -5.62 10.79 -16.20
C LEU A 55 -6.00 11.84 -15.18
N ASP A 56 -6.15 13.09 -15.63
CA ASP A 56 -6.58 14.18 -14.75
C ASP A 56 -8.11 14.30 -14.67
N GLN A 57 -8.83 13.65 -15.58
CA GLN A 57 -10.28 13.63 -15.60
C GLN A 57 -10.83 12.29 -15.05
N PRO A 58 -11.96 12.35 -14.32
CA PRO A 58 -12.69 11.15 -13.90
C PRO A 58 -13.13 10.32 -15.12
N LEU A 59 -12.94 9.01 -15.04
CA LEU A 59 -13.17 8.09 -16.16
C LEU A 59 -14.57 7.46 -16.07
N PRO A 60 -15.43 7.56 -17.09
CA PRO A 60 -16.77 6.97 -17.04
C PRO A 60 -16.75 5.46 -16.74
N GLN A 61 -17.64 4.97 -15.88
CA GLN A 61 -17.71 3.54 -15.52
C GLN A 61 -17.88 2.63 -16.75
N ALA A 62 -18.69 3.07 -17.72
CA ALA A 62 -18.86 2.37 -18.99
C ALA A 62 -17.53 2.19 -19.76
N ALA A 63 -16.64 3.18 -19.70
CA ALA A 63 -15.32 3.09 -20.34
C ALA A 63 -14.40 2.09 -19.63
N VAL A 64 -14.49 1.98 -18.30
CA VAL A 64 -13.74 0.98 -17.52
C VAL A 64 -14.24 -0.43 -17.83
N ALA A 65 -15.56 -0.63 -17.92
CA ALA A 65 -16.16 -1.92 -18.27
C ALA A 65 -15.69 -2.42 -19.66
N LEU A 66 -15.46 -1.50 -20.61
CA LEU A 66 -14.94 -1.81 -21.95
C LEU A 66 -13.47 -2.26 -21.96
N TRP A 67 -12.73 -2.11 -20.87
CA TRP A 67 -11.33 -2.54 -20.80
C TRP A 67 -11.17 -4.05 -20.65
N VAL A 68 -12.26 -4.78 -20.43
CA VAL A 68 -12.25 -6.22 -20.20
C VAL A 68 -13.13 -6.90 -21.23
N LYS A 69 -12.71 -8.10 -21.65
CA LYS A 69 -13.51 -8.93 -22.54
C LYS A 69 -14.74 -9.44 -21.79
N LYS A 70 -15.86 -9.67 -22.51
CA LYS A 70 -17.11 -10.15 -21.90
C LYS A 70 -16.95 -11.44 -21.09
N ASP A 71 -15.99 -12.29 -21.43
CA ASP A 71 -15.73 -13.54 -20.72
C ASP A 71 -15.08 -13.36 -19.33
N SER A 72 -14.52 -12.18 -19.04
CA SER A 72 -13.79 -11.86 -17.80
C SER A 72 -14.49 -10.80 -16.95
N GLU A 73 -15.80 -10.62 -17.11
CA GLU A 73 -16.59 -9.64 -16.33
C GLU A 73 -16.53 -9.91 -14.82
N LYS A 74 -16.47 -11.18 -14.41
CA LYS A 74 -16.29 -11.55 -12.99
C LYS A 74 -14.99 -11.02 -12.39
N ASP A 75 -13.91 -11.02 -13.16
CA ASP A 75 -12.61 -10.50 -12.72
C ASP A 75 -12.65 -8.96 -12.61
N HIS A 76 -13.42 -8.32 -13.49
CA HIS A 76 -13.69 -6.88 -13.43
C HIS A 76 -14.42 -6.52 -12.12
N ASP A 77 -15.51 -7.20 -11.80
CA ASP A 77 -16.29 -6.93 -10.58
C ASP A 77 -15.46 -7.15 -9.31
N GLN A 78 -14.65 -8.21 -9.28
CA GLN A 78 -13.74 -8.47 -8.17
C GLN A 78 -12.69 -7.37 -8.04
N CYS A 79 -12.08 -6.95 -9.14
CA CYS A 79 -11.12 -5.85 -9.19
C CYS A 79 -11.75 -4.55 -8.65
N VAL A 80 -12.97 -4.24 -9.09
CA VAL A 80 -13.71 -3.06 -8.66
C VAL A 80 -13.98 -3.08 -7.16
N SER A 81 -14.41 -4.23 -6.64
CA SER A 81 -14.64 -4.44 -5.21
C SER A 81 -13.36 -4.27 -4.38
N VAL A 82 -12.21 -4.78 -4.86
CA VAL A 82 -10.92 -4.62 -4.18
C VAL A 82 -10.47 -3.16 -4.14
N LEU A 83 -10.50 -2.45 -5.27
CA LEU A 83 -10.07 -1.06 -5.37
C LEU A 83 -10.96 -0.12 -4.54
N SER A 84 -12.28 -0.37 -4.52
CA SER A 84 -13.24 0.37 -3.68
C SER A 84 -13.05 0.05 -2.20
N GLY A 85 -12.83 -1.22 -1.85
CA GLY A 85 -12.62 -1.65 -0.47
C GLY A 85 -11.34 -1.08 0.16
N LEU A 86 -10.30 -0.86 -0.65
CA LEU A 86 -9.06 -0.21 -0.23
C LEU A 86 -9.11 1.33 -0.38
N ARG A 87 -10.24 1.91 -0.82
CA ARG A 87 -10.39 3.37 -1.02
C ARG A 87 -9.32 3.96 -1.94
N LEU A 88 -8.81 3.16 -2.87
CA LEU A 88 -7.85 3.59 -3.88
C LEU A 88 -8.51 4.38 -5.00
N TRP A 89 -9.82 4.21 -5.16
CA TRP A 89 -10.64 4.96 -6.09
C TRP A 89 -12.02 5.25 -5.51
N HIS A 90 -12.71 6.22 -6.07
CA HIS A 90 -14.04 6.63 -5.65
C HIS A 90 -14.91 6.92 -6.87
N SER A 91 -16.21 6.67 -6.73
CA SER A 91 -17.18 7.04 -7.76
C SER A 91 -17.58 8.50 -7.58
N GLN A 92 -17.49 9.27 -8.66
CA GLN A 92 -17.82 10.69 -8.74
C GLN A 92 -18.85 10.89 -9.86
N GLN A 93 -19.86 11.72 -9.59
CA GLN A 93 -20.84 12.08 -10.62
C GLN A 93 -20.23 13.01 -11.67
N LEU A 94 -20.46 12.67 -12.93
CA LEU A 94 -20.08 13.45 -14.10
C LEU A 94 -21.26 14.30 -14.58
N GLN A 95 -20.97 15.26 -15.46
CA GLN A 95 -22.00 16.00 -16.17
C GLN A 95 -22.89 15.03 -16.97
N GLY A 96 -24.21 15.21 -16.86
CA GLY A 96 -25.18 14.33 -17.52
C GLY A 96 -25.61 13.10 -16.70
N GLY A 97 -25.33 13.05 -15.39
CA GLY A 97 -25.80 11.99 -14.50
C GLY A 97 -25.05 10.65 -14.63
N LEU A 98 -23.99 10.62 -15.45
CA LEU A 98 -23.12 9.47 -15.58
C LEU A 98 -22.21 9.34 -14.37
N GLN A 99 -21.87 8.09 -14.00
CA GLN A 99 -20.89 7.84 -12.95
C GLN A 99 -19.50 7.67 -13.55
N GLY A 100 -18.53 8.40 -13.01
CA GLY A 100 -17.11 8.27 -13.30
C GLY A 100 -16.36 7.71 -12.09
N ASN A 101 -15.27 7.00 -12.34
CA ASN A 101 -14.34 6.57 -11.32
C ASN A 101 -13.09 7.47 -11.37
N VAL A 102 -12.66 7.92 -10.20
CA VAL A 102 -11.44 8.70 -10.03
C VAL A 102 -10.55 8.00 -9.00
N LEU A 103 -9.24 7.94 -9.28
CA LEU A 103 -8.28 7.46 -8.28
C LEU A 103 -8.21 8.45 -7.10
N ASN A 104 -7.94 7.94 -5.92
CA ASN A 104 -7.65 8.77 -4.75
C ASN A 104 -6.45 9.68 -5.09
N PRO A 105 -6.59 11.01 -5.03
CA PRO A 105 -5.55 11.93 -5.48
C PRO A 105 -4.26 11.79 -4.67
N VAL A 106 -4.36 11.57 -3.35
CA VAL A 106 -3.21 11.38 -2.47
C VAL A 106 -2.45 10.12 -2.87
N PHE A 107 -3.16 9.00 -3.05
CA PHE A 107 -2.56 7.76 -3.51
C PHE A 107 -1.95 7.90 -4.91
N LYS A 108 -2.64 8.59 -5.83
CA LYS A 108 -2.21 8.82 -7.21
C LYS A 108 -0.88 9.58 -7.24
N ASP A 109 -0.76 10.67 -6.50
CA ASP A 109 0.44 11.51 -6.50
C ASP A 109 1.62 10.82 -5.79
N ASN A 110 1.37 10.16 -4.66
CA ASN A 110 2.42 9.41 -3.96
C ASN A 110 2.87 8.16 -4.72
N LEU A 111 1.96 7.49 -5.44
CA LEU A 111 2.32 6.39 -6.32
C LEU A 111 3.12 6.88 -7.54
N ARG A 112 2.78 8.05 -8.12
CA ARG A 112 3.62 8.68 -9.18
C ARG A 112 5.02 8.96 -8.66
N ILE A 113 5.16 9.54 -7.47
CA ILE A 113 6.46 9.80 -6.84
C ILE A 113 7.25 8.49 -6.66
N ALA A 114 6.59 7.43 -6.18
CA ALA A 114 7.22 6.13 -5.95
C ALA A 114 7.65 5.43 -7.26
N LEU A 115 6.87 5.54 -8.33
CA LEU A 115 7.14 4.86 -9.61
C LEU A 115 8.07 5.64 -10.53
N LEU A 116 7.94 6.98 -10.57
CA LEU A 116 8.68 7.85 -11.48
C LEU A 116 9.89 8.53 -10.83
N GLY A 117 10.11 8.28 -9.54
CA GLY A 117 11.28 8.78 -8.83
C GLY A 117 11.24 10.28 -8.61
N GLY A 118 10.45 10.72 -7.63
CA GLY A 118 10.69 12.01 -6.98
C GLY A 118 11.96 11.95 -6.15
N ALA A 119 13.09 12.35 -6.74
CA ALA A 119 14.38 12.72 -6.12
C ALA A 119 14.79 11.95 -4.84
N ALA A 120 15.23 10.69 -4.96
CA ALA A 120 16.29 10.08 -4.12
C ALA A 120 16.52 8.58 -4.40
N VAL A 121 15.54 7.84 -4.94
CA VAL A 121 15.58 6.36 -4.97
C VAL A 121 15.44 5.81 -6.40
N SER A 122 16.27 6.28 -7.34
CA SER A 122 16.18 5.88 -8.75
C SER A 122 17.25 4.89 -9.22
N GLN A 123 18.17 4.42 -8.38
CA GLN A 123 19.16 3.41 -8.80
C GLN A 123 18.86 1.99 -8.30
N ASP A 124 18.02 1.82 -7.28
CA ASP A 124 17.79 0.51 -6.64
C ASP A 124 16.52 -0.21 -7.13
N LEU A 125 15.66 0.41 -7.95
CA LEU A 125 14.35 -0.15 -8.31
C LEU A 125 14.43 -1.41 -9.19
N SER A 126 15.44 -1.54 -10.05
CA SER A 126 15.65 -2.77 -10.84
C SER A 126 16.17 -3.94 -9.98
N GLN A 127 16.95 -3.66 -8.92
CA GLN A 127 17.37 -4.67 -7.94
C GLN A 127 16.25 -5.04 -6.97
N LEU A 128 15.39 -4.08 -6.60
CA LEU A 128 14.25 -4.30 -5.71
C LEU A 128 13.16 -5.17 -6.32
N LEU A 129 12.97 -5.10 -7.64
CA LEU A 129 12.08 -6.02 -8.35
C LEU A 129 12.61 -7.46 -8.36
N ILE A 130 13.94 -7.66 -8.26
CA ILE A 130 14.57 -8.99 -8.15
C ILE A 130 14.53 -9.50 -6.69
N GLN A 131 14.56 -8.61 -5.70
CA GLN A 131 14.43 -8.94 -4.27
C GLN A 131 12.98 -9.08 -3.77
N ALA A 132 11.98 -8.90 -4.64
CA ALA A 132 10.55 -8.98 -4.31
C ALA A 132 10.09 -10.33 -3.71
N GLY A 133 10.95 -11.35 -3.63
CA GLY A 133 10.75 -12.55 -2.82
C GLY A 133 10.81 -12.34 -1.29
N LEU A 134 11.28 -11.18 -0.81
CA LEU A 134 11.30 -10.81 0.62
C LEU A 134 9.95 -10.31 1.15
N MET A 135 8.92 -10.17 0.32
CA MET A 135 7.57 -9.80 0.78
C MET A 135 6.81 -10.97 1.45
N ARG A 136 7.50 -12.05 1.82
CA ARG A 136 6.96 -13.12 2.68
C ARG A 136 7.30 -12.96 4.16
N THR A 137 8.26 -12.11 4.54
CA THR A 137 8.65 -11.94 5.95
C THR A 137 7.81 -10.93 6.72
N LEU A 138 7.01 -10.09 6.05
CA LEU A 138 6.08 -9.18 6.73
C LEU A 138 4.88 -9.90 7.38
N GLU A 139 4.55 -11.12 6.94
CA GLU A 139 3.55 -11.96 7.62
C GLU A 139 4.02 -12.47 9.00
N MET A 140 5.31 -12.35 9.32
CA MET A 140 5.90 -12.89 10.55
C MET A 140 6.06 -11.85 11.66
N LEU A 141 5.84 -10.56 11.38
CA LEU A 141 6.10 -9.54 12.39
C LEU A 141 4.90 -9.35 13.32
N PRO A 142 5.06 -9.52 14.66
CA PRO A 142 4.01 -9.19 15.60
C PRO A 142 3.89 -7.67 15.71
N VAL A 143 3.11 -7.06 14.83
CA VAL A 143 2.79 -5.62 14.87
C VAL A 143 1.91 -5.30 16.09
N SER A 144 1.12 -6.27 16.59
CA SER A 144 0.14 -6.10 17.66
C SER A 144 0.71 -5.74 19.05
N PRO A 145 1.80 -6.35 19.57
CA PRO A 145 2.46 -5.90 20.81
C PRO A 145 3.03 -4.47 20.75
N LEU A 146 3.30 -3.97 19.55
CA LEU A 146 3.92 -2.67 19.33
C LEU A 146 2.89 -1.54 19.35
N LEU A 147 1.67 -1.79 18.84
CA LEU A 147 0.53 -0.87 19.01
C LEU A 147 0.21 -0.62 20.49
N THR A 148 0.37 -1.63 21.36
CA THR A 148 0.08 -1.49 22.80
C THR A 148 1.06 -0.58 23.56
N ARG A 149 2.17 -0.16 22.95
CA ARG A 149 3.20 0.70 23.59
C ARG A 149 3.06 2.20 23.29
N GLY A 150 1.95 2.64 22.70
CA GLY A 150 1.70 4.05 22.41
C GLY A 150 2.43 4.58 21.17
N MET A 151 2.93 3.70 20.31
CA MET A 151 3.55 4.07 19.05
C MET A 151 2.48 4.33 17.98
N ASP A 152 2.65 5.39 17.19
CA ASP A 152 1.71 5.71 16.12
C ASP A 152 1.73 4.60 15.05
N LEU A 153 0.55 4.01 14.83
CA LEU A 153 0.36 2.91 13.90
C LEU A 153 0.82 3.26 12.48
N VAL A 154 0.59 4.51 12.08
CA VAL A 154 0.95 5.00 10.74
C VAL A 154 2.47 5.02 10.59
N GLU A 155 3.19 5.58 11.56
CA GLU A 155 4.67 5.62 11.54
C GLU A 155 5.27 4.22 11.43
N ILE A 156 4.80 3.26 12.24
CA ILE A 156 5.33 1.89 12.23
C ILE A 156 5.07 1.21 10.88
N LEU A 157 3.84 1.28 10.36
CA LEU A 157 3.49 0.61 9.10
C LEU A 157 4.22 1.24 7.93
N SER A 158 4.29 2.58 7.85
CA SER A 158 5.03 3.28 6.81
C SER A 158 6.52 2.96 6.86
N PHE A 159 7.11 2.88 8.06
CA PHE A 159 8.50 2.45 8.24
C PHE A 159 8.71 0.99 7.83
N LEU A 160 7.80 0.07 8.16
CA LEU A 160 7.87 -1.32 7.73
C LEU A 160 7.81 -1.46 6.21
N PHE A 161 6.93 -0.71 5.56
CA PHE A 161 6.90 -0.69 4.11
C PHE A 161 8.20 -0.13 3.54
N GLN A 162 8.77 0.92 4.13
CA GLN A 162 10.08 1.43 3.71
C GLN A 162 11.22 0.42 3.89
N LEU A 163 11.25 -0.30 5.02
CA LEU A 163 12.21 -1.39 5.25
C LEU A 163 12.06 -2.53 4.23
N SER A 164 10.84 -2.82 3.77
CA SER A 164 10.61 -3.82 2.71
C SER A 164 11.27 -3.47 1.36
N PHE A 165 11.72 -2.22 1.21
CA PHE A 165 12.50 -1.75 0.07
C PHE A 165 13.98 -1.47 0.40
N SER A 166 14.44 -1.81 1.61
CA SER A 166 15.82 -1.64 2.01
C SER A 166 16.64 -2.89 1.70
N THR A 167 17.85 -2.70 1.18
CA THR A 167 18.82 -3.76 0.98
C THR A 167 19.55 -4.10 2.28
N LEU A 168 19.57 -5.39 2.66
CA LEU A 168 20.32 -5.88 3.83
C LEU A 168 21.82 -5.63 3.65
N GLY A 169 22.50 -5.30 4.75
CA GLY A 169 23.95 -5.08 4.75
C GLY A 169 24.40 -3.69 4.28
N ARG A 170 23.46 -2.74 4.14
CA ARG A 170 23.76 -1.31 3.97
C ARG A 170 23.47 -0.53 5.25
N ASP A 171 24.31 0.47 5.50
CA ASP A 171 24.09 1.41 6.59
C ASP A 171 23.04 2.45 6.16
N TYR A 172 21.91 2.48 6.86
CA TYR A 172 20.88 3.50 6.69
C TYR A 172 20.95 4.48 7.85
N SER A 173 20.84 5.77 7.55
CA SER A 173 20.79 6.79 8.59
C SER A 173 19.51 6.62 9.43
N VAL A 174 19.68 6.68 10.75
CA VAL A 174 18.59 6.75 11.73
C VAL A 174 18.29 8.19 12.14
N GLU A 175 18.96 9.17 11.52
CA GLU A 175 18.72 10.59 11.77
C GLU A 175 17.30 10.98 11.37
N GLY A 176 16.57 11.63 12.29
CA GLY A 176 15.17 12.02 12.08
C GLY A 176 14.14 10.94 12.43
N MET A 177 14.56 9.76 12.89
CA MET A 177 13.64 8.77 13.45
C MET A 177 13.12 9.19 14.83
N SER A 178 11.83 8.98 15.06
CA SER A 178 11.21 9.14 16.39
C SER A 178 11.75 8.08 17.37
N GLU A 179 11.68 8.38 18.68
CA GLU A 179 12.12 7.43 19.73
C GLU A 179 11.36 6.08 19.66
N SER A 180 10.10 6.13 19.22
CA SER A 180 9.26 4.96 18.92
C SER A 180 9.88 4.09 17.82
N LEU A 181 10.29 4.69 16.70
CA LEU A 181 10.91 3.97 15.57
C LEU A 181 12.27 3.37 15.95
N LEU A 182 13.07 4.09 16.75
CA LEU A 182 14.34 3.57 17.27
C LEU A 182 14.14 2.36 18.20
N THR A 183 13.14 2.43 19.09
CA THR A 183 12.76 1.30 19.96
C THR A 183 12.26 0.12 19.13
N PHE A 184 11.48 0.40 18.08
CA PHE A 184 11.01 -0.64 17.18
C PHE A 184 12.15 -1.31 16.40
N LEU A 185 13.12 -0.53 15.91
CA LEU A 185 14.31 -1.04 15.23
C LEU A 185 15.16 -1.93 16.16
N GLN A 186 15.24 -1.60 17.46
CA GLN A 186 15.86 -2.49 18.44
C GLN A 186 15.14 -3.84 18.53
N HIS A 187 13.81 -3.83 18.56
CA HIS A 187 13.06 -5.10 18.54
C HIS A 187 13.30 -5.88 17.25
N LEU A 188 13.29 -5.24 16.08
CA LEU A 188 13.60 -5.91 14.80
C LEU A 188 14.96 -6.61 14.85
N ARG A 189 15.97 -5.92 15.38
CA ARG A 189 17.31 -6.48 15.60
C ARG A 189 17.28 -7.69 16.54
N GLU A 190 16.53 -7.64 17.63
CA GLU A 190 16.36 -8.77 18.55
C GLU A 190 15.69 -9.98 17.88
N PHE A 191 14.82 -9.74 16.91
CA PHE A 191 14.19 -10.78 16.09
C PHE A 191 15.07 -11.26 14.92
N GLY A 192 16.25 -10.65 14.71
CA GLY A 192 17.17 -11.00 13.63
C GLY A 192 16.71 -10.53 12.24
N LEU A 193 15.89 -9.47 12.19
CA LEU A 193 15.44 -8.80 10.97
C LEU A 193 16.22 -7.51 10.71
#